data_AF-A0A918JEZ3-F1
#
_entry.id   AF-A0A918JEZ3-F1
#
_cell.length_a   1.000
_cell.length_b   1.000
_cell.length_c   1.000
_cell.angle_alpha   90.00
_cell.angle_beta   90.00
_cell.angle_gamma   90.00
#
_symmetry.space_group_name_H-M   'P 1'
#
loop_
_entity.id
_entity.type
_entity.pdbx_description
1 polymer ?
#
loop_
_entity_poly.entity_id
_entity_poly.type
_entity_poly.pdbx_seq_one_letter_code
_entity_poly.pdbx_strand_id
1 'polypeptide(L)'
;MSASLDYAEIQKDIHVAQYEKTIQNAFREVADGLAARGTFSEQLAAQKKRVDSTQRYYSLANTRYKAGIDSYLTVLDAQRQLLGAQQQVVVVQLAKLSSEVLLYKALGGGWHENGQATKQGRDG
;
A
#
# COMPACT_ATOMS: atom_id res chain seq x y z
N MET A 1 11.47 -14.51 -50.60
CA MET A 1 11.26 -13.09 -50.28
C MET A 1 9.95 -12.84 -49.52
N SER A 2 8.86 -13.56 -49.81
CA SER A 2 7.63 -13.51 -48.99
C SER A 2 7.86 -13.98 -47.54
N ALA A 3 8.52 -15.11 -47.32
CA ALA A 3 8.77 -15.63 -45.97
C ALA A 3 9.56 -14.68 -45.05
N SER A 4 10.46 -13.85 -45.59
CA SER A 4 11.18 -12.84 -44.81
C SER A 4 10.33 -11.60 -44.49
N LEU A 5 9.39 -11.26 -45.37
CA LEU A 5 8.44 -10.17 -45.15
C LEU A 5 7.37 -10.58 -44.13
N ASP A 6 6.80 -11.77 -44.28
CA ASP A 6 5.84 -12.36 -43.33
C ASP A 6 6.45 -12.48 -41.93
N TYR A 7 7.71 -12.90 -41.84
CA TYR A 7 8.44 -12.95 -40.57
C TYR A 7 8.59 -11.56 -39.93
N ALA A 8 8.93 -10.54 -40.73
CA ALA A 8 9.06 -9.17 -40.24
C ALA A 8 7.72 -8.60 -39.76
N GLU A 9 6.62 -8.92 -40.45
CA GLU A 9 5.26 -8.52 -40.06
C GLU A 9 4.83 -9.19 -38.75
N ILE A 10 5.06 -10.50 -38.60
CA ILE A 10 4.80 -11.22 -37.34
C ILE A 10 5.62 -10.62 -36.17
N GLN A 11 6.90 -10.29 -36.38
CA GLN A 11 7.72 -9.66 -35.34
C GLN A 11 7.18 -8.30 -34.93
N LYS A 12 6.74 -7.48 -35.89
CA LYS A 12 6.11 -6.19 -35.61
C LYS A 12 4.85 -6.38 -34.76
N ASP A 13 3.97 -7.30 -35.12
CA ASP A 13 2.73 -7.56 -34.39
C ASP A 13 3.00 -8.06 -32.96
N ILE A 14 4.01 -8.92 -32.79
CA ILE A 14 4.49 -9.35 -31.46
C ILE A 14 4.93 -8.15 -30.62
N HIS A 15 5.72 -7.24 -31.19
CA HIS A 15 6.20 -6.05 -30.49
C HIS A 15 5.06 -5.09 -30.12
N VAL A 16 4.10 -4.89 -31.02
CA VAL A 16 2.90 -4.08 -30.73
C VAL A 16 2.10 -4.69 -29.58
N ALA A 17 1.83 -6.00 -29.62
CA ALA A 17 1.11 -6.70 -28.57
C ALA A 17 1.86 -6.65 -27.21
N GLN A 18 3.19 -6.74 -27.22
CA GLN A 18 4.01 -6.60 -26.01
C GLN A 18 3.94 -5.19 -25.43
N TYR A 19 3.97 -4.16 -26.29
CA TYR A 19 3.81 -2.77 -25.88
C TYR A 19 2.43 -2.50 -25.26
N GLU A 20 1.36 -2.93 -25.94
CA GLU A 20 -0.01 -2.81 -25.43
C GLU A 20 -0.17 -3.52 -24.07
N LYS A 21 0.35 -4.75 -23.94
CA LYS A 21 0.34 -5.49 -22.68
C LYS A 21 1.09 -4.74 -21.57
N THR A 22 2.21 -4.11 -21.90
CA THR A 22 3.01 -3.33 -20.94
C THR A 22 2.21 -2.13 -20.42
N ILE A 23 1.54 -1.41 -21.31
CA ILE A 23 0.65 -0.30 -20.94
C ILE A 23 -0.50 -0.79 -20.06
N GLN A 24 -1.20 -1.85 -20.47
CA GLN A 24 -2.33 -2.39 -19.70
C GLN A 24 -1.91 -2.82 -18.29
N ASN A 25 -0.73 -3.42 -18.14
CA ASN A 25 -0.19 -3.78 -16.84
C ASN A 25 0.10 -2.53 -15.98
N ALA A 26 0.72 -1.50 -16.55
CA ALA A 26 0.99 -0.26 -15.84
C ALA A 26 -0.30 0.42 -15.34
N PHE A 27 -1.34 0.49 -16.17
CA PHE A 27 -2.65 1.02 -15.73
C PHE A 27 -3.27 0.19 -14.61
N ARG A 28 -3.17 -1.14 -14.68
CA ARG A 28 -3.66 -2.03 -13.61
C ARG A 28 -2.92 -1.77 -12.29
N GLU A 29 -1.59 -1.70 -12.33
CA GLU A 29 -0.77 -1.45 -11.13
C GLU A 29 -1.09 -0.10 -10.47
N VAL A 30 -1.35 0.94 -11.26
CA VAL A 30 -1.79 2.25 -10.74
C VAL A 30 -3.19 2.16 -10.11
N ALA A 31 -4.14 1.49 -10.77
CA ALA A 31 -5.49 1.30 -10.25
C ALA A 31 -5.49 0.53 -8.93
N ASP A 32 -4.70 -0.55 -8.85
CA ASP A 32 -4.54 -1.36 -7.64
C ASP A 32 -3.92 -0.53 -6.49
N GLY A 33 -2.90 0.28 -6.78
CA GLY A 33 -2.27 1.17 -5.80
C GLY A 33 -3.23 2.24 -5.26
N LEU A 34 -4.06 2.85 -6.13
CA LEU A 34 -5.06 3.83 -5.72
C LEU A 34 -6.19 3.20 -4.87
N ALA A 35 -6.66 2.02 -5.26
CA ALA A 35 -7.68 1.29 -4.51
C ALA A 35 -7.18 0.86 -3.12
N ALA A 36 -5.92 0.42 -3.03
CA ALA A 36 -5.28 0.04 -1.78
C ALA A 36 -5.20 1.23 -0.80
N ARG A 37 -4.83 2.43 -1.28
CA ARG A 37 -4.75 3.64 -0.45
C ARG A 37 -6.09 3.99 0.22
N GLY A 38 -7.20 3.92 -0.52
CA GLY A 38 -8.54 4.17 0.02
C GLY A 38 -8.90 3.15 1.10
N THR A 39 -8.78 1.86 0.75
CA THR A 39 -9.09 0.73 1.64
C THR A 39 -8.29 0.79 2.95
N PHE A 40 -6.97 1.01 2.88
CA PHE A 40 -6.14 1.08 4.08
C PHE A 40 -6.41 2.31 4.94
N SER A 41 -6.88 3.42 4.35
CA SER A 41 -7.26 4.61 5.11
C SER A 41 -8.52 4.35 5.94
N GLU A 42 -9.51 3.69 5.37
CA GLU A 42 -10.72 3.27 6.10
C GLU A 42 -10.40 2.23 7.17
N GLN A 43 -9.59 1.22 6.83
CA GLN A 43 -9.14 0.21 7.78
C GLN A 43 -8.38 0.84 8.96
N LEU A 44 -7.51 1.82 8.70
CA LEU A 44 -6.76 2.52 9.75
C LEU A 44 -7.71 3.28 10.68
N ALA A 45 -8.71 3.96 10.14
CA ALA A 45 -9.73 4.65 10.94
C ALA A 45 -10.53 3.67 11.83
N ALA A 46 -10.90 2.51 11.29
CA ALA A 46 -11.57 1.46 12.04
C ALA A 46 -10.69 0.90 13.18
N GLN A 47 -9.40 0.66 12.92
CA GLN A 47 -8.47 0.18 13.96
C GLN A 47 -8.23 1.22 15.06
N LYS A 48 -8.18 2.51 14.72
CA LYS A 48 -8.12 3.59 15.72
C LYS A 48 -9.35 3.60 16.62
N LYS A 49 -10.55 3.49 16.05
CA LYS A 49 -11.81 3.37 16.84
C LYS A 49 -11.81 2.13 17.75
N ARG A 50 -11.17 1.03 17.30
CA ARG A 50 -10.98 -0.17 18.11
C ARG A 50 -10.05 0.09 19.29
N VAL A 51 -8.93 0.79 19.09
CA VAL A 51 -8.05 1.23 20.19
C VAL A 51 -8.80 2.10 21.20
N ASP A 52 -9.60 3.06 20.75
CA ASP A 52 -10.38 3.91 21.67
C ASP A 52 -11.35 3.08 22.52
N SER A 53 -11.96 2.06 21.92
CA SER A 53 -12.92 1.19 22.60
C SER A 53 -12.25 0.25 23.60
N THR A 54 -11.12 -0.35 23.24
CA THR A 54 -10.34 -1.20 24.16
C THR A 54 -9.68 -0.38 25.27
N GLN A 55 -9.31 0.87 25.00
CA GLN A 55 -8.81 1.81 26.02
C GLN A 55 -9.89 2.12 27.05
N ARG A 56 -11.13 2.41 26.63
CA ARG A 56 -12.27 2.59 27.54
C ARG A 56 -12.53 1.35 28.37
N TYR A 57 -12.48 0.17 27.77
CA TYR A 57 -12.64 -1.10 28.48
C TYR A 57 -11.56 -1.30 29.55
N TYR A 58 -10.29 -1.05 29.20
CA TYR A 58 -9.18 -1.10 30.17
C TYR A 58 -9.37 -0.12 31.33
N SER A 59 -9.76 1.13 31.03
CA SER A 59 -10.04 2.13 32.07
C SER A 59 -11.16 1.69 33.01
N LEU A 60 -12.25 1.12 32.48
CA LEU A 60 -13.36 0.60 33.28
C LEU A 60 -12.94 -0.61 34.13
N ALA A 61 -12.23 -1.58 33.54
CA ALA A 61 -11.74 -2.76 34.24
C ALA A 61 -10.82 -2.37 35.41
N ASN A 62 -9.92 -1.39 35.19
CA ASN A 62 -9.04 -0.89 36.23
C ASN A 62 -9.83 -0.20 37.37
N THR A 63 -10.85 0.59 37.04
CA THR A 63 -11.72 1.22 38.05
C THR A 63 -12.46 0.18 38.88
N ARG A 64 -13.04 -0.85 38.25
CA ARG A 64 -13.77 -1.93 38.95
C ARG A 64 -12.84 -2.77 39.83
N TYR A 65 -11.64 -3.07 39.35
CA TYR A 65 -10.62 -3.74 40.17
C TYR A 65 -10.22 -2.91 41.40
N LYS A 66 -9.95 -1.61 41.23
CA LYS A 66 -9.61 -0.71 42.34
C LYS A 66 -10.74 -0.56 43.35
N ALA A 67 -11.99 -0.67 42.90
CA ALA A 67 -13.17 -0.70 43.76
C ALA A 67 -13.41 -2.06 44.43
N GLY A 68 -12.60 -3.09 44.15
CA GLY A 68 -12.76 -4.45 44.66
C GLY A 68 -13.92 -5.24 44.05
N ILE A 69 -14.50 -4.75 42.95
CA ILE A 69 -15.68 -5.34 42.29
C ILE A 69 -15.29 -6.54 41.40
N ASP A 70 -14.17 -6.42 40.67
CA ASP A 70 -13.69 -7.46 39.76
C ASP A 70 -12.25 -7.89 40.09
N SER A 71 -11.87 -9.07 39.60
CA SER A 71 -10.50 -9.59 39.69
C SER A 71 -9.52 -8.81 38.82
N TYR A 72 -8.24 -8.78 39.22
CA TYR A 72 -7.15 -8.23 38.43
C TYR A 72 -6.98 -8.92 37.06
N LEU A 73 -7.44 -10.16 36.92
CA LEU A 73 -7.41 -10.88 35.64
C LEU A 73 -8.19 -10.12 34.54
N THR A 74 -9.29 -9.45 34.90
CA THR A 74 -10.07 -8.63 33.96
C THR A 74 -9.26 -7.44 33.45
N VAL A 75 -8.41 -6.85 34.31
CA VAL A 75 -7.50 -5.75 33.91
C VAL A 75 -6.44 -6.26 32.93
N LEU A 76 -5.85 -7.42 33.19
CA LEU A 76 -4.86 -8.03 32.32
C LEU A 76 -5.43 -8.41 30.95
N ASP A 77 -6.65 -8.96 30.92
CA ASP A 77 -7.33 -9.25 29.66
C ASP A 77 -7.61 -7.96 28.87
N ALA A 78 -8.16 -6.93 29.51
CA ALA A 78 -8.41 -5.64 28.88
C ALA A 78 -7.12 -4.99 28.35
N GLN A 79 -6.02 -5.08 29.10
CA GLN A 79 -4.71 -4.58 28.67
C GLN A 79 -4.18 -5.36 27.45
N ARG A 80 -4.32 -6.69 27.45
CA ARG A 80 -3.92 -7.54 26.30
C ARG A 80 -4.71 -7.17 25.05
N GLN A 81 -6.02 -6.95 25.18
CA GLN A 81 -6.87 -6.54 24.06
C GLN A 81 -6.49 -5.14 23.54
N LEU A 82 -6.18 -4.19 24.42
CA LEU A 82 -5.70 -2.85 24.06
C LEU A 82 -4.38 -2.93 23.29
N LEU A 83 -3.41 -3.69 23.79
CA LEU A 83 -2.12 -3.87 23.12
C LEU A 83 -2.29 -4.48 21.72
N GLY A 84 -3.12 -5.53 21.60
CA GLY A 84 -3.42 -6.13 20.30
C GLY A 84 -4.11 -5.17 19.33
N ALA A 85 -4.93 -4.24 19.83
CA ALA A 85 -5.52 -3.18 19.00
C ALA A 85 -4.48 -2.17 18.52
N GLN A 86 -3.57 -1.75 19.40
CA GLN A 86 -2.49 -0.82 19.05
C GLN A 86 -1.52 -1.44 18.04
N GLN A 87 -1.15 -2.71 18.20
CA GLN A 87 -0.32 -3.44 17.24
C GLN A 87 -0.98 -3.49 15.85
N GLN A 88 -2.29 -3.74 15.80
CA GLN A 88 -3.00 -3.78 14.52
C GLN A 88 -3.02 -2.43 13.80
N VAL A 89 -3.08 -1.31 14.53
CA VAL A 89 -2.93 0.04 13.94
C VAL A 89 -1.58 0.16 13.23
N VAL A 90 -0.50 -0.29 13.86
CA VAL A 90 0.85 -0.25 13.27
C VAL A 90 0.94 -1.10 12.01
N VAL A 91 0.40 -2.31 12.03
CA VAL A 91 0.37 -3.21 10.86
C VAL A 91 -0.37 -2.58 9.68
N VAL A 92 -1.54 -1.99 9.92
CA VAL A 92 -2.34 -1.34 8.87
C VAL A 92 -1.65 -0.07 8.36
N GLN A 93 -0.99 0.69 9.25
CA GLN A 93 -0.23 1.87 8.85
C GLN A 93 0.96 1.50 7.97
N LEU A 94 1.67 0.40 8.27
CA LEU A 94 2.72 -0.15 7.42
C LEU A 94 2.16 -0.56 6.05
N ALA A 95 1.04 -1.29 6.02
CA ALA A 95 0.41 -1.70 4.75
C ALA A 95 0.00 -0.49 3.88
N LYS A 96 -0.53 0.57 4.52
CA LYS A 96 -0.83 1.83 3.84
C LYS A 96 0.41 2.46 3.21
N LEU A 97 1.50 2.62 3.97
CA LEU A 97 2.75 3.20 3.48
C LEU A 97 3.36 2.36 2.35
N SER A 98 3.35 1.04 2.47
CA SER A 98 3.79 0.13 1.41
C SER A 98 2.97 0.30 0.13
N SER A 99 1.65 0.49 0.23
CA SER A 99 0.80 0.76 -0.94
C SER A 99 1.12 2.11 -1.60
N GLU A 100 1.49 3.13 -0.82
CA GLU A 100 1.91 4.44 -1.33
C GLU A 100 3.25 4.33 -2.09
N VAL A 101 4.21 3.53 -1.59
CA VAL A 101 5.47 3.25 -2.29
C VAL A 101 5.23 2.48 -3.59
N LEU A 102 4.34 1.49 -3.58
CA LEU A 102 3.97 0.75 -4.80
C LEU A 102 3.32 1.66 -5.85
N LEU A 103 2.42 2.55 -5.43
CA LEU A 103 1.82 3.54 -6.31
C LEU A 103 2.89 4.49 -6.89
N TYR A 104 3.82 4.97 -6.06
CA TYR A 104 4.93 5.80 -6.53
C TYR A 104 5.76 5.09 -7.61
N LYS A 105 6.07 3.81 -7.42
CA LYS A 105 6.76 2.98 -8.41
C LYS A 105 5.93 2.81 -9.70
N ALA A 106 4.64 2.48 -9.58
CA ALA A 106 3.74 2.27 -10.71
C ALA A 106 3.56 3.54 -11.56
N LEU A 107 3.62 4.72 -10.94
CA LEU A 107 3.59 6.02 -11.62
C LEU A 107 4.93 6.42 -12.28
N GLY A 108 5.93 5.54 -12.27
CA GLY A 108 7.23 5.78 -12.90
C GLY A 108 8.31 6.30 -11.96
N GLY A 109 8.08 6.30 -10.64
CA GLY A 109 9.15 6.49 -9.65
C GLY A 109 9.85 7.85 -9.67
N GLY A 110 9.24 8.90 -10.25
CA GLY A 110 9.81 10.25 -10.37
C GLY A 110 10.56 10.54 -11.68
N TRP A 111 10.12 9.96 -12.80
CA TRP A 111 10.79 9.99 -14.11
C TRP A 111 10.87 11.37 -14.84
N HIS A 112 11.15 12.45 -14.11
CA HIS A 112 11.40 13.79 -14.65
C HIS A 112 12.70 14.47 -14.16
N GLU A 113 13.65 13.76 -13.54
CA GLU A 113 14.94 14.38 -13.16
C GLU A 113 16.14 14.11 -14.07
N ASN A 114 16.05 13.28 -15.14
CA ASN A 114 17.18 13.03 -16.04
C ASN A 114 16.85 13.04 -17.54
N GLY A 115 15.85 13.82 -17.93
CA GLY A 115 15.53 14.06 -19.34
C GLY A 115 16.07 15.40 -19.83
N GLN A 116 17.41 15.60 -19.85
CA GLN A 116 18.19 16.58 -20.64
C GLN A 116 19.49 16.99 -19.92
N ALA A 117 20.52 16.13 -19.94
CA ALA A 117 21.89 16.59 -19.81
C ALA A 117 22.67 16.14 -21.05
N THR A 118 23.03 17.14 -21.87
CA THR A 118 24.07 17.11 -22.91
C THR A 118 23.82 16.28 -24.18
N LYS A 119 22.98 16.82 -25.08
CA LYS A 119 23.31 16.83 -26.53
C LYS A 119 23.61 18.27 -26.96
N GLN A 120 24.74 18.81 -26.50
CA GLN A 120 25.29 20.03 -27.09
C GLN A 120 26.80 20.05 -26.90
N GLY A 121 27.54 19.89 -28.00
CA GLY A 121 28.98 20.11 -28.05
C GLY A 121 29.80 19.00 -28.70
N ARG A 122 29.77 18.93 -30.04
CA ARG A 122 30.94 19.17 -30.92
C ARG A 122 30.70 18.53 -32.27
N ASP A 123 30.12 19.34 -33.16
CA ASP A 123 30.57 19.33 -34.55
C ASP A 123 32.07 19.67 -34.55
N GLY A 124 32.84 18.84 -35.24
CA GLY A 124 34.24 19.09 -35.61
C GLY A 124 34.35 19.00 -37.12
#